data_AF-A0A2K1L3Z2-F1
#
_entry.id   AF-A0A2K1L3Z2-F1
#
_cell.length_a   1.000
_cell.length_b   1.000
_cell.length_c   1.000
_cell.angle_alpha   90.00
_cell.angle_beta   90.00
_cell.angle_gamma   90.00
#
_symmetry.space_group_name_H-M   'P 1'
#
loop_
_entity.id
_entity.type
_entity.pdbx_description
1 polymer ?
#
loop_
_entity_poly.entity_id
_entity_poly.type
_entity_poly.pdbx_seq_one_letter_code
_entity_poly.pdbx_strand_id
1 'polypeptide(L)'
;MAPRAGELIVVGSGEQIDSASSDMMLDDNTSPYCIGLLGNGAVHGADPLNWAKTAKAMGCSHLEEIKRMVDTYQNATQVMIEGATLTVPQVAAIARRPDVHVVLDAANAKSRVDESSNWVLDRIMGGGDIYGVTTGFGATSHRRTQQGVELQRELIRFLNAGVLSKGNSLPSETARAAMLVRTNTLMQGYSGIRWEILQAMEKLLNAHVTPKLPLRGTITASGDLVPLSYIAGLLTGRPNSKAVTQDGREVSALEALRIAGVEKPFELAPKEGLALVNGTAVGSALASTVCYDANIMVLLAEVLSALFCEVMQGKPEFADPLTHKLKHHPGQMEAAAVMEWVLDGSSFHEGCRPVQRDRPPA
;
A
#
# COMPACT_ATOMS: atom_id res chain seq x y z
N MET A 1 23.66 11.07 31.08
CA MET A 1 22.58 12.07 31.12
C MET A 1 21.60 11.73 30.00
N ALA A 2 20.48 11.10 30.34
CA ALA A 2 19.41 10.76 29.41
C ALA A 2 18.16 11.56 29.84
N PRO A 3 17.44 12.27 28.95
CA PRO A 3 16.18 12.89 29.32
C PRO A 3 15.05 11.85 29.27
N ARG A 4 14.28 11.83 30.36
CA ARG A 4 13.05 11.05 30.54
C ARG A 4 11.88 11.68 29.78
N ALA A 5 10.93 10.81 29.43
CA ALA A 5 9.63 11.12 28.86
C ALA A 5 8.83 12.11 29.73
N GLY A 6 8.20 13.11 29.09
CA GLY A 6 7.29 14.05 29.71
C GLY A 6 5.85 13.53 29.70
N GLU A 7 5.21 13.65 30.85
CA GLU A 7 3.84 13.23 31.16
C GLU A 7 2.77 14.06 30.45
N LEU A 8 1.65 13.39 30.19
CA LEU A 8 0.41 13.91 29.64
C LEU A 8 -0.36 14.66 30.75
N ILE A 9 -0.69 15.95 30.56
CA ILE A 9 -1.63 16.67 31.42
C ILE A 9 -2.97 16.74 30.69
N VAL A 10 -3.96 16.02 31.23
CA VAL A 10 -5.37 16.10 30.83
C VAL A 10 -6.05 17.16 31.71
N VAL A 11 -6.62 18.19 31.09
CA VAL A 11 -7.55 19.11 31.77
C VAL A 11 -8.92 18.95 31.14
N GLY A 12 -9.83 18.33 31.88
CA GLY A 12 -11.24 18.26 31.52
C GLY A 12 -12.00 19.48 32.05
N SER A 13 -12.93 19.98 31.24
CA SER A 13 -14.03 20.81 31.70
C SER A 13 -15.29 20.34 30.97
N GLY A 14 -16.23 19.79 31.74
CA GLY A 14 -17.50 19.31 31.23
C GLY A 14 -18.47 20.47 31.00
N GLU A 15 -19.31 20.31 30.00
CA GLU A 15 -20.63 20.92 29.91
C GLU A 15 -21.53 20.01 29.06
N GLN A 16 -22.77 19.89 29.49
CA GLN A 16 -23.77 18.90 29.11
C GLN A 16 -24.83 19.62 28.28
N ILE A 17 -25.08 19.23 27.02
CA ILE A 17 -26.24 19.73 26.25
C ILE A 17 -26.84 18.60 25.39
N ASP A 18 -28.17 18.66 25.30
CA ASP A 18 -29.21 17.69 24.95
C ASP A 18 -29.16 16.96 23.59
N SER A 19 -29.88 15.84 23.62
CA SER A 19 -30.24 14.91 22.55
C SER A 19 -31.00 15.54 21.38
N ALA A 20 -30.60 15.19 20.15
CA ALA A 20 -31.52 15.02 19.03
C ALA A 20 -31.01 13.92 18.10
N SER A 21 -31.87 12.94 17.88
CA SER A 21 -31.71 11.78 17.02
C SER A 21 -31.63 12.16 15.54
N SER A 22 -30.62 11.63 14.85
CA SER A 22 -30.58 11.55 13.39
C SER A 22 -29.81 10.29 13.01
N ASP A 23 -30.53 9.27 12.55
CA ASP A 23 -29.95 8.08 11.93
C ASP A 23 -29.11 8.49 10.71
N MET A 24 -27.80 8.26 10.77
CA MET A 24 -26.91 8.33 9.61
C MET A 24 -26.29 6.95 9.38
N MET A 25 -26.62 6.38 8.22
CA MET A 25 -26.09 5.12 7.72
C MET A 25 -24.56 5.16 7.67
N LEU A 26 -23.93 4.11 8.22
CA LEU A 26 -22.48 3.90 8.19
C LEU A 26 -22.06 3.39 6.81
N ASP A 27 -21.17 4.12 6.14
CA ASP A 27 -20.55 3.71 4.89
C ASP A 27 -19.36 2.78 5.20
N ASP A 28 -19.46 1.50 4.82
CA ASP A 28 -18.64 0.38 5.31
C ASP A 28 -17.34 0.16 4.50
N ASN A 29 -16.86 1.16 3.74
CA ASN A 29 -15.95 0.94 2.59
C ASN A 29 -14.58 1.65 2.60
N THR A 30 -13.96 1.94 3.76
CA THR A 30 -12.64 2.64 3.81
C THR A 30 -11.51 1.83 4.44
N SER A 31 -10.27 2.00 3.95
CA SER A 31 -9.01 1.40 4.44
C SER A 31 -8.83 1.34 5.97
N PRO A 32 -8.16 0.31 6.51
CA PRO A 32 -7.86 0.18 7.95
C PRO A 32 -6.81 1.17 8.49
N TYR A 33 -6.13 1.96 7.63
CA TYR A 33 -5.06 2.89 8.06
C TYR A 33 -5.39 4.38 7.92
N CYS A 34 -6.58 4.72 7.44
CA CYS A 34 -7.02 6.11 7.43
C CYS A 34 -7.60 6.42 8.81
N ILE A 35 -6.81 7.10 9.65
CA ILE A 35 -7.41 7.95 10.68
C ILE A 35 -8.17 9.01 9.88
N GLY A 36 -9.48 8.80 9.72
CA GLY A 36 -10.37 9.88 9.33
C GLY A 36 -10.33 10.93 10.42
N LEU A 37 -9.35 11.83 10.39
CA LEU A 37 -9.54 13.16 10.94
C LEU A 37 -10.40 13.89 9.93
N LEU A 38 -11.69 13.56 10.01
CA LEU A 38 -12.81 14.48 10.01
C LEU A 38 -12.51 15.77 9.23
N GLY A 39 -13.10 15.89 8.04
CA GLY A 39 -13.54 17.22 7.65
C GLY A 39 -14.56 17.67 8.69
N ASN A 40 -14.17 18.49 9.66
CA ASN A 40 -15.03 19.24 10.61
C ASN A 40 -16.24 18.51 11.25
N GLY A 41 -16.37 17.19 11.17
CA GLY A 41 -17.36 16.40 11.90
C GLY A 41 -16.80 16.04 13.26
N ALA A 42 -17.64 15.94 14.28
CA ALA A 42 -17.18 15.60 15.63
C ALA A 42 -16.64 14.17 15.72
N VAL A 43 -15.70 13.93 16.64
CA VAL A 43 -15.30 12.58 17.11
C VAL A 43 -16.47 12.01 17.92
N HIS A 44 -17.53 11.60 17.24
CA HIS A 44 -18.71 10.98 17.85
C HIS A 44 -18.96 9.63 17.17
N GLY A 45 -18.35 8.59 17.72
CA GLY A 45 -18.51 7.20 17.28
C GLY A 45 -17.97 6.21 18.29
N ALA A 46 -18.42 4.96 18.23
CA ALA A 46 -18.05 3.90 19.18
C ALA A 46 -16.59 3.41 19.05
N ASP A 47 -15.83 3.85 18.03
CA ASP A 47 -14.44 3.43 17.77
C ASP A 47 -13.52 4.63 17.39
N PRO A 48 -13.28 5.59 18.30
CA PRO A 48 -12.56 6.83 17.99
C PRO A 48 -11.07 6.62 17.65
N LEU A 49 -10.53 5.42 17.92
CA LEU A 49 -9.14 5.05 17.67
C LEU A 49 -8.98 4.00 16.55
N ASN A 50 -10.06 3.62 15.88
CA ASN A 50 -10.09 2.60 14.81
C ASN A 50 -9.60 1.19 15.24
N TRP A 51 -9.62 0.87 16.54
CA TRP A 51 -9.21 -0.45 17.03
C TRP A 51 -10.23 -1.51 16.64
N ALA A 52 -11.53 -1.21 16.79
CA ALA A 52 -12.58 -2.16 16.44
C ALA A 52 -12.62 -2.41 14.92
N LYS A 53 -12.44 -1.37 14.11
CA LYS A 53 -12.29 -1.50 12.65
C LYS A 53 -11.13 -2.42 12.27
N THR A 54 -9.97 -2.24 12.90
CA THR A 54 -8.78 -3.08 12.67
C THR A 54 -9.01 -4.52 13.12
N ALA A 55 -9.65 -4.72 14.28
CA ALA A 55 -9.99 -6.04 14.78
C ALA A 55 -11.01 -6.77 13.87
N LYS A 56 -12.03 -6.05 13.36
CA LYS A 56 -13.03 -6.59 12.42
C LYS A 56 -12.38 -7.10 11.13
N ALA A 57 -11.32 -6.45 10.65
CA ALA A 57 -10.57 -6.91 9.47
C ALA A 57 -9.89 -8.27 9.67
N MET A 58 -9.59 -8.66 10.92
CA MET A 58 -9.03 -9.98 11.27
C MET A 58 -10.11 -11.01 11.67
N GLY A 59 -11.39 -10.71 11.42
CA GLY A 59 -12.52 -11.49 11.94
C GLY A 59 -12.89 -12.74 11.14
N CYS A 60 -12.31 -12.96 9.96
CA CYS A 60 -12.58 -14.15 9.14
C CYS A 60 -11.46 -15.19 9.24
N SER A 61 -11.71 -16.38 8.69
CA SER A 61 -10.64 -17.38 8.53
C SER A 61 -9.56 -16.90 7.54
N HIS A 62 -8.33 -17.34 7.76
CA HIS A 62 -7.21 -17.05 6.87
C HIS A 62 -7.41 -17.64 5.47
N LEU A 63 -7.97 -18.86 5.39
CA LEU A 63 -8.29 -19.51 4.12
C LEU A 63 -9.30 -18.71 3.28
N GLU A 64 -10.35 -18.15 3.90
CA GLU A 64 -11.30 -17.28 3.19
C GLU A 64 -10.65 -15.99 2.71
N GLU A 65 -9.73 -15.42 3.50
CA GLU A 65 -8.97 -14.25 3.09
C GLU A 65 -8.07 -14.55 1.88
N ILE A 66 -7.36 -15.68 1.89
CA ILE A 66 -6.56 -16.13 0.75
C ILE A 66 -7.43 -16.33 -0.48
N LYS A 67 -8.60 -16.98 -0.34
CA LYS A 67 -9.54 -17.16 -1.46
C LYS A 67 -9.96 -15.83 -2.07
N ARG A 68 -10.38 -14.85 -1.25
CA ARG A 68 -10.72 -13.50 -1.73
C ARG A 68 -9.52 -12.80 -2.38
N MET A 69 -8.34 -12.96 -1.81
CA MET A 69 -7.11 -12.36 -2.31
C MET A 69 -6.72 -12.92 -3.69
N VAL A 70 -6.76 -14.25 -3.85
CA VAL A 70 -6.47 -14.92 -5.12
C VAL A 70 -7.53 -14.58 -6.17
N ASP A 71 -8.81 -14.59 -5.79
CA ASP A 71 -9.91 -14.21 -6.67
C ASP A 71 -9.75 -12.77 -7.20
N THR A 72 -9.47 -11.82 -6.30
CA THR A 72 -9.19 -10.42 -6.66
C THR A 72 -8.01 -10.31 -7.63
N TYR A 73 -6.93 -11.06 -7.40
CA TYR A 73 -5.77 -11.04 -8.28
C TYR A 73 -6.04 -11.65 -9.65
N GLN A 74 -6.75 -12.78 -9.73
CA GLN A 74 -7.00 -13.52 -10.96
C GLN A 74 -8.07 -12.86 -11.83
N ASN A 75 -9.12 -12.32 -11.22
CA ASN A 75 -10.24 -11.73 -11.94
C ASN A 75 -10.09 -10.22 -12.18
N ALA A 76 -9.02 -9.59 -11.69
CA ALA A 76 -8.72 -8.20 -12.01
C ALA A 76 -8.53 -8.02 -13.52
N THR A 77 -9.33 -7.13 -14.10
CA THR A 77 -9.13 -6.56 -15.46
C THR A 77 -8.72 -5.09 -15.37
N GLN A 78 -9.15 -4.41 -14.32
CA GLN A 78 -8.75 -3.07 -13.97
C GLN A 78 -8.62 -2.90 -12.45
N VAL A 79 -7.78 -1.96 -12.02
CA VAL A 79 -7.66 -1.50 -10.64
C VAL A 79 -8.03 -0.02 -10.59
N MET A 80 -9.22 0.24 -10.07
CA MET A 80 -9.69 1.60 -9.81
C MET A 80 -9.13 2.08 -8.48
N ILE A 81 -8.47 3.24 -8.48
CA ILE A 81 -7.90 3.84 -7.27
C ILE A 81 -8.52 5.20 -6.97
N GLU A 82 -8.70 5.48 -5.69
CA GLU A 82 -9.21 6.75 -5.19
C GLU A 82 -8.49 7.25 -3.93
N GLY A 83 -7.54 6.48 -3.40
CA GLY A 83 -6.75 6.85 -2.21
C GLY A 83 -7.14 6.17 -0.91
N ALA A 84 -8.13 5.29 -0.90
CA ALA A 84 -8.60 4.60 0.31
C ALA A 84 -8.72 3.07 0.19
N THR A 85 -9.03 2.51 -0.97
CA THR A 85 -9.50 1.12 -1.08
C THR A 85 -8.50 0.16 -1.73
N LEU A 86 -7.28 0.61 -2.03
CA LEU A 86 -6.25 -0.22 -2.67
C LEU A 86 -5.84 -1.40 -1.77
N THR A 87 -5.83 -2.60 -2.34
CA THR A 87 -5.52 -3.86 -1.64
C THR A 87 -4.23 -4.51 -2.13
N VAL A 88 -3.65 -5.39 -1.30
CA VAL A 88 -2.48 -6.21 -1.61
C VAL A 88 -2.58 -6.97 -2.95
N PRO A 89 -3.67 -7.73 -3.25
CA PRO A 89 -3.79 -8.45 -4.52
C PRO A 89 -3.88 -7.52 -5.73
N GLN A 90 -4.48 -6.32 -5.59
CA GLN A 90 -4.50 -5.33 -6.66
C GLN A 90 -3.11 -4.77 -6.95
N VAL A 91 -2.31 -4.51 -5.91
CA VAL A 91 -0.89 -4.12 -6.07
C VAL A 91 -0.10 -5.23 -6.77
N ALA A 92 -0.30 -6.49 -6.38
CA ALA A 92 0.34 -7.63 -7.04
C ALA A 92 -0.10 -7.77 -8.51
N ALA A 93 -1.39 -7.56 -8.83
CA ALA A 93 -1.88 -7.59 -10.20
C ALA A 93 -1.22 -6.50 -11.06
N ILE A 94 -1.17 -5.26 -10.57
CA ILE A 94 -0.45 -4.14 -11.20
C ILE A 94 1.07 -4.25 -11.02
N ALA A 95 1.62 -5.27 -10.37
CA ALA A 95 3.05 -5.54 -10.46
C ALA A 95 3.32 -6.49 -11.63
N ARG A 96 2.57 -7.60 -11.69
CA ARG A 96 2.92 -8.81 -12.45
C ARG A 96 2.10 -9.05 -13.72
N ARG A 97 0.89 -8.51 -13.79
CA ARG A 97 -0.03 -8.72 -14.90
C ARG A 97 -0.04 -7.50 -15.83
N PRO A 98 0.44 -7.63 -17.08
CA PRO A 98 0.42 -6.52 -18.04
C PRO A 98 -0.98 -6.24 -18.59
N ASP A 99 -1.89 -7.21 -18.54
CA ASP A 99 -3.27 -7.09 -19.03
C ASP A 99 -4.21 -6.32 -18.07
N VAL A 100 -3.73 -5.95 -16.88
CA VAL A 100 -4.52 -5.22 -15.88
C VAL A 100 -4.20 -3.73 -15.94
N HIS A 101 -5.22 -2.91 -16.16
CA HIS A 101 -5.09 -1.45 -16.28
C HIS A 101 -5.40 -0.72 -14.97
N VAL A 102 -4.80 0.45 -14.78
CA VAL A 102 -5.11 1.38 -13.69
C VAL A 102 -6.14 2.39 -14.17
N VAL A 103 -7.13 2.68 -13.32
CA VAL A 103 -8.13 3.72 -13.57
C VAL A 103 -8.17 4.66 -12.36
N LEU A 104 -8.04 5.96 -12.61
CA LEU A 104 -8.27 6.96 -11.55
C LEU A 104 -9.75 7.25 -11.40
N ASP A 105 -10.28 7.10 -10.18
CA ASP A 105 -11.65 7.50 -9.87
C ASP A 105 -11.74 9.03 -9.69
N ALA A 106 -11.91 9.72 -10.81
CA ALA A 106 -12.03 11.17 -10.82
C ALA A 106 -13.29 11.66 -10.08
N ALA A 107 -14.39 10.88 -10.10
CA ALA A 107 -15.64 11.26 -9.47
C ALA A 107 -15.48 11.38 -7.95
N ASN A 108 -14.73 10.46 -7.33
CA ASN A 108 -14.49 10.48 -5.90
C ASN A 108 -13.28 11.34 -5.51
N ALA A 109 -12.21 11.37 -6.29
CA ALA A 109 -10.94 11.95 -5.85
C ALA A 109 -10.57 13.31 -6.43
N LYS A 110 -11.07 13.69 -7.62
CA LYS A 110 -10.53 14.86 -8.32
C LYS A 110 -10.74 16.17 -7.56
N SER A 111 -11.94 16.43 -7.05
CA SER A 111 -12.27 17.69 -6.36
C SER A 111 -11.34 17.94 -5.17
N ARG A 112 -11.21 16.95 -4.27
CA ARG A 112 -10.34 17.06 -3.08
C ARG A 112 -8.86 17.24 -3.43
N VAL A 113 -8.40 16.62 -4.52
CA VAL A 113 -7.02 16.80 -5.02
C VAL A 113 -6.83 18.23 -5.52
N ASP A 114 -7.72 18.72 -6.39
CA ASP A 114 -7.67 20.07 -6.95
C ASP A 114 -7.76 21.15 -5.85
N GLU A 115 -8.67 20.99 -4.89
CA GLU A 115 -8.83 21.88 -3.73
C GLU A 115 -7.52 22.01 -2.95
N SER A 116 -6.86 20.89 -2.67
CA SER A 116 -5.58 20.89 -1.95
C SER A 116 -4.46 21.56 -2.74
N SER A 117 -4.46 21.40 -4.06
CA SER A 117 -3.48 22.02 -4.96
C SER A 117 -3.69 23.54 -5.01
N ASN A 118 -4.93 23.99 -5.19
CA ASN A 118 -5.27 25.41 -5.22
C ASN A 118 -4.98 26.09 -3.87
N TRP A 119 -5.29 25.42 -2.76
CA TRP A 119 -4.98 25.93 -1.42
C TRP A 119 -3.49 26.23 -1.23
N VAL A 120 -2.60 25.36 -1.74
CA VAL A 120 -1.15 25.61 -1.67
C VAL A 120 -0.76 26.86 -2.46
N LEU A 121 -1.30 27.02 -3.67
CA LEU A 121 -1.02 28.19 -4.51
C LEU A 121 -1.49 29.48 -3.84
N ASP A 122 -2.70 29.50 -3.29
CA ASP A 122 -3.28 30.66 -2.60
C ASP A 122 -2.45 31.06 -1.38
N ARG A 123 -2.01 30.08 -0.58
CA ARG A 123 -1.18 30.34 0.60
C ARG A 123 0.18 30.90 0.27
N ILE A 124 0.79 30.48 -0.84
CA ILE A 124 2.08 31.00 -1.28
C ILE A 124 1.92 32.44 -1.77
N MET A 125 0.86 32.73 -2.54
CA MET A 125 0.56 34.10 -2.98
C MET A 125 0.31 35.04 -1.80
N GLY A 126 -0.26 34.54 -0.70
CA GLY A 126 -0.44 35.26 0.55
C GLY A 126 0.82 35.44 1.42
N GLY A 127 2.00 35.02 0.95
CA GLY A 127 3.26 35.13 1.71
C GLY A 127 3.45 34.07 2.81
N GLY A 128 2.78 32.92 2.70
CA GLY A 128 2.82 31.85 3.70
C GLY A 128 4.20 31.21 3.89
N ASP A 129 4.53 30.89 5.15
CA ASP A 129 5.72 30.12 5.52
C ASP A 129 5.35 28.62 5.60
N ILE A 130 5.73 27.84 4.58
CA ILE A 130 5.35 26.43 4.44
C ILE A 130 6.59 25.57 4.18
N TYR A 131 6.76 24.53 5.00
CA TYR A 131 7.90 23.60 4.90
C TYR A 131 8.02 22.96 3.52
N GLY A 132 9.22 23.03 2.92
CA GLY A 132 9.52 22.46 1.61
C GLY A 132 8.83 23.14 0.43
N VAL A 133 8.21 24.29 0.69
CA VAL A 133 7.52 25.14 -0.30
C VAL A 133 8.21 26.50 -0.37
N THR A 134 8.28 27.21 0.76
CA THR A 134 9.01 28.49 0.92
C THR A 134 10.24 28.34 1.83
N THR A 135 10.47 27.14 2.37
CA THR A 135 11.62 26.81 3.23
C THR A 135 12.49 25.68 2.67
N GLY A 136 13.71 25.56 3.18
CA GLY A 136 14.61 24.43 2.86
C GLY A 136 14.12 23.07 3.39
N PHE A 137 14.87 22.01 3.11
CA PHE A 137 14.53 20.63 3.48
C PHE A 137 15.40 20.09 4.62
N GLY A 138 14.85 19.20 5.44
CA GLY A 138 15.58 18.52 6.52
C GLY A 138 16.22 19.52 7.49
N ALA A 139 17.49 19.31 7.82
CA ALA A 139 18.26 20.19 8.73
C ALA A 139 18.37 21.65 8.24
N THR A 140 18.09 21.91 6.96
CA THR A 140 18.14 23.26 6.36
C THR A 140 16.79 23.97 6.29
N SER A 141 15.76 23.44 6.99
CA SER A 141 14.40 23.99 7.04
C SER A 141 14.28 25.44 7.56
N HIS A 142 15.34 25.97 8.17
CA HIS A 142 15.43 27.37 8.60
C HIS A 142 15.73 28.34 7.44
N ARG A 143 16.21 27.85 6.28
CA ARG A 143 16.43 28.68 5.09
C ARG A 143 15.09 29.05 4.43
N ARG A 144 15.04 30.20 3.77
CA ARG A 144 13.85 30.73 3.08
C ARG A 144 14.17 31.08 1.64
N THR A 145 13.19 30.95 0.76
CA THR A 145 13.27 31.38 -0.65
C THR A 145 11.90 31.77 -1.16
N GLN A 146 11.88 32.67 -2.16
CA GLN A 146 10.68 33.01 -2.92
C GLN A 146 10.64 32.28 -4.28
N GLN A 147 11.69 31.52 -4.61
CA GLN A 147 11.81 30.77 -5.87
C GLN A 147 11.29 29.33 -5.71
N GLY A 148 10.00 29.17 -5.44
CA GLY A 148 9.41 27.86 -5.10
C GLY A 148 9.56 26.80 -6.20
N VAL A 149 9.46 27.19 -7.48
CA VAL A 149 9.65 26.29 -8.64
C VAL A 149 11.09 25.80 -8.73
N GLU A 150 12.07 26.70 -8.62
CA GLU A 150 13.50 26.35 -8.62
C GLU A 150 13.85 25.44 -7.45
N LEU A 151 13.24 25.68 -6.28
CA LEU A 151 13.42 24.83 -5.11
C LEU A 151 12.95 23.38 -5.37
N GLN A 152 11.82 23.18 -6.08
CA GLN A 152 11.38 21.84 -6.45
C GLN A 152 12.33 21.19 -7.47
N ARG A 153 12.84 21.95 -8.45
CA ARG A 153 13.82 21.46 -9.42
C ARG A 153 15.10 20.98 -8.72
N GLU A 154 15.58 21.76 -7.76
CA GLU A 154 16.75 21.43 -6.95
C GLU A 154 16.50 20.22 -6.05
N LEU A 155 15.30 20.13 -5.44
CA LEU A 155 14.89 18.97 -4.64
C LEU A 155 15.07 17.66 -5.41
N ILE A 156 14.51 17.58 -6.62
CA ILE A 156 14.64 16.38 -7.44
C ILE A 156 16.11 16.16 -7.84
N ARG A 157 16.85 17.23 -8.16
CA ARG A 157 18.26 17.15 -8.55
C ARG A 157 19.13 16.52 -7.47
N PHE A 158 19.05 17.00 -6.23
CA PHE A 158 19.93 16.50 -5.16
C PHE A 158 19.48 15.11 -4.65
N LEU A 159 18.19 14.76 -4.76
CA LEU A 159 17.67 13.45 -4.38
C LEU A 159 17.98 12.34 -5.41
N ASN A 160 18.29 12.69 -6.67
CA ASN A 160 18.82 11.73 -7.65
C ASN A 160 20.28 11.33 -7.32
N ALA A 161 20.49 10.78 -6.12
CA ALA A 161 21.77 10.36 -5.57
C ALA A 161 21.98 8.84 -5.62
N GLY A 162 21.00 8.08 -6.12
CA GLY A 162 21.11 6.63 -6.26
C GLY A 162 22.13 6.21 -7.32
N VAL A 163 22.78 5.06 -7.12
CA VAL A 163 23.73 4.49 -8.08
C VAL A 163 23.00 3.46 -8.96
N LEU A 164 22.85 3.76 -10.25
CA LEU A 164 22.28 2.83 -11.22
C LEU A 164 23.38 2.03 -11.92
N SER A 165 23.32 0.71 -11.78
CA SER A 165 24.20 -0.21 -12.49
C SER A 165 23.48 -1.54 -12.75
N LYS A 166 24.09 -2.42 -13.55
CA LYS A 166 23.58 -3.79 -13.76
C LYS A 166 23.54 -4.51 -12.41
N GLY A 167 22.36 -4.97 -12.01
CA GLY A 167 22.14 -5.62 -10.70
C GLY A 167 21.91 -4.66 -9.52
N ASN A 168 21.97 -3.33 -9.72
CA ASN A 168 21.64 -2.33 -8.68
C ASN A 168 20.49 -1.41 -9.12
N SER A 169 19.56 -1.94 -9.90
CA SER A 169 18.29 -1.29 -10.25
C SER A 169 17.15 -2.03 -9.57
N LEU A 170 16.18 -1.29 -9.05
CA LEU A 170 14.95 -1.86 -8.51
C LEU A 170 14.21 -2.62 -9.64
N PRO A 171 13.68 -3.83 -9.40
CA PRO A 171 12.92 -4.56 -10.41
C PRO A 171 11.75 -3.73 -10.95
N SER A 172 11.49 -3.81 -12.26
CA SER A 172 10.42 -3.04 -12.90
C SER A 172 9.05 -3.31 -12.29
N GLU A 173 8.77 -4.56 -11.89
CA GLU A 173 7.51 -4.90 -11.20
C GLU A 173 7.34 -4.12 -9.90
N THR A 174 8.40 -4.02 -9.08
CA THR A 174 8.39 -3.24 -7.84
C THR A 174 8.31 -1.74 -8.09
N ALA A 175 9.01 -1.24 -9.11
CA ALA A 175 8.92 0.18 -9.49
C ALA A 175 7.51 0.54 -9.99
N ARG A 176 6.87 -0.35 -10.76
CA ARG A 176 5.47 -0.20 -11.23
C ARG A 176 4.49 -0.23 -10.06
N ALA A 177 4.67 -1.16 -9.12
CA ALA A 177 3.88 -1.20 -7.90
C ALA A 177 4.06 0.08 -7.05
N ALA A 178 5.30 0.59 -6.94
CA ALA A 178 5.59 1.83 -6.21
C ALA A 178 4.92 3.04 -6.87
N MET A 179 4.87 3.11 -8.20
CA MET A 179 4.12 4.12 -8.93
C MET A 179 2.64 4.06 -8.59
N LEU A 180 2.02 2.87 -8.62
CA LEU A 180 0.60 2.70 -8.26
C LEU A 180 0.32 3.20 -6.83
N VAL A 181 1.10 2.73 -5.86
CA VAL A 181 0.91 3.12 -4.45
C VAL A 181 1.13 4.61 -4.27
N ARG A 182 2.12 5.20 -4.93
CA ARG A 182 2.32 6.66 -4.88
C ARG A 182 1.12 7.39 -5.46
N THR A 183 0.62 6.99 -6.62
CA THR A 183 -0.57 7.60 -7.23
C THR A 183 -1.76 7.52 -6.29
N ASN A 184 -2.07 6.33 -5.74
CA ASN A 184 -3.18 6.15 -4.80
C ASN A 184 -3.03 7.03 -3.55
N THR A 185 -1.86 7.05 -2.91
CA THR A 185 -1.64 7.83 -1.68
C THR A 185 -1.70 9.35 -1.88
N LEU A 186 -1.60 9.84 -3.12
CA LEU A 186 -1.76 11.26 -3.45
C LEU A 186 -3.23 11.68 -3.66
N MET A 187 -4.16 10.73 -3.82
CA MET A 187 -5.56 10.98 -4.19
C MET A 187 -6.47 11.35 -3.00
N GLN A 188 -5.96 11.32 -1.78
CA GLN A 188 -6.72 11.67 -0.58
C GLN A 188 -7.01 13.18 -0.45
N GLY A 189 -6.39 14.04 -1.26
CA GLY A 189 -6.62 15.49 -1.20
C GLY A 189 -5.85 16.23 -0.10
N TYR A 190 -4.75 15.66 0.40
CA TYR A 190 -3.92 16.30 1.44
C TYR A 190 -2.48 16.59 0.98
N SER A 191 -2.19 16.38 -0.30
CA SER A 191 -0.81 16.42 -0.81
C SER A 191 -0.44 17.71 -1.52
N GLY A 192 -1.41 18.50 -1.98
CA GLY A 192 -1.16 19.73 -2.74
C GLY A 192 -0.45 19.46 -4.07
N ILE A 193 -0.95 18.49 -4.83
CA ILE A 193 -0.44 18.11 -6.15
C ILE A 193 -1.56 18.19 -7.18
N ARG A 194 -1.21 18.57 -8.41
CA ARG A 194 -2.15 18.60 -9.53
C ARG A 194 -2.63 17.20 -9.95
N TRP A 195 -3.92 17.11 -10.29
CA TRP A 195 -4.54 15.89 -10.82
C TRP A 195 -3.87 15.42 -12.12
N GLU A 196 -3.41 16.35 -12.95
CA GLU A 196 -2.77 16.06 -14.24
C GLU A 196 -1.48 15.23 -14.08
N ILE A 197 -0.78 15.38 -12.95
CA ILE A 197 0.39 14.56 -12.63
C ILE A 197 -0.04 13.11 -12.32
N LEU A 198 -1.17 12.93 -11.63
CA LEU A 198 -1.73 11.60 -11.37
C LEU A 198 -2.18 10.93 -12.68
N GLN A 199 -2.80 11.69 -13.58
CA GLN A 199 -3.16 11.19 -14.92
C GLN A 199 -1.93 10.79 -15.74
N ALA A 200 -0.83 11.53 -15.63
CA ALA A 200 0.43 11.13 -16.28
C ALA A 200 0.99 9.82 -15.68
N MET A 201 0.86 9.61 -14.37
CA MET A 201 1.25 8.36 -13.72
C MET A 201 0.37 7.18 -14.18
N GLU A 202 -0.94 7.37 -14.27
CA GLU A 202 -1.89 6.39 -14.84
C GLU A 202 -1.50 6.03 -16.28
N LYS A 203 -1.24 7.03 -17.13
CA LYS A 203 -0.80 6.83 -18.51
C LYS A 203 0.50 6.02 -18.61
N LEU A 204 1.51 6.34 -17.79
CA LEU A 204 2.77 5.59 -17.75
C LEU A 204 2.56 4.13 -17.30
N LEU A 205 1.74 3.92 -16.26
CA LEU A 205 1.38 2.59 -15.76
C LEU A 205 0.71 1.75 -16.86
N ASN A 206 -0.27 2.33 -17.56
CA ASN A 206 -1.06 1.67 -18.61
C ASN A 206 -0.29 1.49 -19.93
N ALA A 207 0.71 2.33 -20.20
CA ALA A 207 1.62 2.17 -21.33
C ALA A 207 2.81 1.23 -21.04
N HIS A 208 2.88 0.65 -19.84
CA HIS A 208 3.98 -0.19 -19.37
C HIS A 208 5.36 0.49 -19.49
N VAL A 209 5.40 1.79 -19.22
CA VAL A 209 6.63 2.59 -19.20
C VAL A 209 7.04 2.82 -17.76
N THR A 210 8.04 2.07 -17.30
CA THR A 210 8.44 2.04 -15.89
C THR A 210 9.78 2.76 -15.68
N PRO A 211 9.88 3.79 -14.84
CA PRO A 211 11.15 4.46 -14.56
C PRO A 211 12.17 3.51 -13.93
N LYS A 212 13.44 3.68 -14.28
CA LYS A 212 14.55 2.94 -13.65
C LYS A 212 14.89 3.58 -12.31
N LEU A 213 14.55 2.86 -11.23
CA LEU A 213 14.84 3.27 -9.86
C LEU A 213 16.11 2.58 -9.35
N PRO A 214 16.92 3.24 -8.49
CA PRO A 214 18.03 2.58 -7.82
C PRO A 214 17.50 1.57 -6.80
N LEU A 215 18.17 0.42 -6.67
CA LEU A 215 17.79 -0.62 -5.70
C LEU A 215 18.00 -0.16 -4.25
N ARG A 216 18.99 0.71 -4.01
CA ARG A 216 19.39 1.19 -2.67
C ARG A 216 19.39 2.72 -2.60
N GLY A 217 19.40 3.25 -1.39
CA GLY A 217 19.50 4.69 -1.12
C GLY A 217 18.34 5.29 -0.33
N THR A 218 17.36 4.47 0.08
CA THR A 218 16.27 4.89 0.99
C THR A 218 16.45 4.26 2.37
N ILE A 219 16.00 4.97 3.39
CA ILE A 219 15.82 4.46 4.77
C ILE A 219 14.34 4.40 5.17
N THR A 220 13.43 4.83 4.29
CA THR A 220 11.96 4.77 4.46
C THR A 220 11.43 5.48 5.72
N ALA A 221 12.20 6.36 6.35
CA ALA A 221 11.82 7.04 7.59
C ALA A 221 10.77 8.14 7.36
N SER A 222 11.14 9.18 6.59
CA SER A 222 10.25 10.28 6.21
C SER A 222 9.76 10.15 4.76
N GLY A 223 10.05 9.04 4.10
CA GLY A 223 9.71 8.77 2.71
C GLY A 223 10.83 8.08 1.94
N ASP A 224 10.48 7.42 0.85
CA ASP A 224 11.38 6.77 -0.09
C ASP A 224 12.01 7.79 -1.04
N LEU A 225 12.61 8.84 -0.47
CA LEU A 225 12.99 10.09 -1.13
C LEU A 225 13.85 9.86 -2.38
N VAL A 226 14.94 9.10 -2.25
CA VAL A 226 15.88 8.83 -3.35
C VAL A 226 15.19 8.09 -4.50
N PRO A 227 14.63 6.89 -4.34
CA PRO A 227 13.99 6.18 -5.45
C PRO A 227 12.77 6.93 -6.02
N LEU A 228 11.93 7.55 -5.20
CA LEU A 228 10.77 8.31 -5.72
C LEU A 228 11.20 9.56 -6.51
N SER A 229 12.38 10.14 -6.26
CA SER A 229 12.92 11.22 -7.09
C SER A 229 13.20 10.80 -8.54
N TYR A 230 13.37 9.51 -8.83
CA TYR A 230 13.53 9.02 -10.21
C TYR A 230 12.19 8.98 -10.96
N ILE A 231 11.07 8.75 -10.26
CA ILE A 231 9.72 8.90 -10.82
C ILE A 231 9.47 10.38 -11.13
N ALA A 232 9.72 11.28 -10.17
CA ALA A 232 9.61 12.71 -10.38
C ALA A 232 10.55 13.21 -11.50
N GLY A 233 11.76 12.65 -11.57
CA GLY A 233 12.72 12.95 -12.62
C GLY A 233 12.27 12.52 -14.01
N LEU A 234 11.51 11.42 -14.13
CA LEU A 234 10.87 11.02 -15.39
C LEU A 234 9.78 12.03 -15.79
N LEU A 235 8.88 12.36 -14.86
CA LEU A 235 7.78 13.30 -15.09
C LEU A 235 8.27 14.71 -15.48
N THR A 236 9.41 15.12 -14.94
CA THR A 236 10.04 16.44 -15.20
C THR A 236 11.05 16.41 -16.36
N GLY A 237 11.24 15.27 -17.03
CA GLY A 237 12.10 15.18 -18.21
C GLY A 237 13.59 15.34 -17.91
N ARG A 238 14.06 14.96 -16.71
CA ARG A 238 15.47 15.12 -16.33
C ARG A 238 16.40 14.35 -17.28
N PRO A 239 17.53 14.93 -17.71
CA PRO A 239 18.41 14.30 -18.71
C PRO A 239 18.96 12.93 -18.32
N ASN A 240 19.16 12.69 -17.02
CA ASN A 240 19.65 11.42 -16.49
C ASN A 240 18.54 10.37 -16.26
N SER A 241 17.27 10.74 -16.43
CA SER A 241 16.15 9.85 -16.21
C SER A 241 15.96 8.89 -17.37
N LYS A 242 15.70 7.63 -17.02
CA LYS A 242 15.53 6.49 -17.92
C LYS A 242 14.29 5.70 -17.50
N ALA A 243 13.61 5.12 -18.46
CA ALA A 243 12.53 4.16 -18.24
C ALA A 243 12.75 2.88 -19.05
N VAL A 244 12.09 1.81 -18.66
CA VAL A 244 12.04 0.53 -19.35
C VAL A 244 10.61 0.34 -19.86
N THR A 245 10.51 0.03 -21.15
CA THR A 245 9.26 -0.30 -21.84
C THR A 245 8.92 -1.78 -21.67
N GLN A 246 7.70 -2.20 -22.02
CA GLN A 246 7.26 -3.59 -21.86
C GLN A 246 8.16 -4.62 -22.55
N ASP A 247 8.71 -4.28 -23.71
CA ASP A 247 9.64 -5.12 -24.47
C ASP A 247 11.08 -5.06 -23.95
N GLY A 248 11.30 -4.41 -22.80
CA GLY A 248 12.59 -4.34 -22.11
C GLY A 248 13.54 -3.26 -22.63
N ARG A 249 13.13 -2.45 -23.62
CA ARG A 249 13.99 -1.37 -24.14
C ARG A 249 14.09 -0.22 -23.14
N GLU A 250 15.30 0.25 -22.92
CA GLU A 250 15.57 1.46 -22.16
C GLU A 250 15.36 2.71 -23.04
N VAL A 251 14.55 3.66 -22.54
CA VAL A 251 14.21 4.90 -23.23
C VAL A 251 14.51 6.12 -22.35
N SER A 252 14.68 7.29 -22.99
CA SER A 252 14.82 8.57 -22.28
C SER A 252 13.49 9.00 -21.64
N ALA A 253 13.53 9.96 -20.71
CA ALA A 253 12.30 10.50 -20.13
C ALA A 253 11.35 11.12 -21.18
N LEU A 254 11.87 11.84 -22.17
CA LEU A 254 11.04 12.43 -23.22
C LEU A 254 10.35 11.37 -24.07
N GLU A 255 11.09 10.32 -24.42
CA GLU A 255 10.54 9.20 -25.19
C GLU A 255 9.52 8.40 -24.36
N ALA A 256 9.80 8.18 -23.08
CA ALA A 256 8.87 7.56 -22.13
C ALA A 256 7.53 8.30 -22.05
N LEU A 257 7.56 9.62 -21.87
CA LEU A 257 6.37 10.47 -21.85
C LEU A 257 5.62 10.43 -23.18
N ARG A 258 6.34 10.47 -24.31
CA ARG A 258 5.75 10.36 -25.66
C ARG A 258 5.04 9.02 -25.86
N ILE A 259 5.65 7.89 -25.47
CA ILE A 259 5.05 6.55 -25.55
C ILE A 259 3.76 6.49 -24.73
N ALA A 260 3.75 7.10 -23.54
CA ALA A 260 2.59 7.15 -22.67
C ALA A 260 1.51 8.20 -23.09
N GLY A 261 1.73 8.96 -24.16
CA GLY A 261 0.78 10.01 -24.57
C GLY A 261 0.71 11.18 -23.58
N VAL A 262 1.84 11.50 -22.94
CA VAL A 262 2.03 12.72 -22.13
C VAL A 262 2.77 13.74 -23.00
N GLU A 263 2.11 14.85 -23.33
CA GLU A 263 2.55 15.79 -24.36
C GLU A 263 3.91 16.45 -24.07
N LYS A 264 4.16 16.77 -22.80
CA LYS A 264 5.38 17.45 -22.36
C LYS A 264 5.74 17.12 -20.91
N PRO A 265 7.02 17.25 -20.52
CA PRO A 265 7.42 17.19 -19.13
C PRO A 265 6.74 18.25 -18.26
N PHE A 266 6.54 17.92 -16.99
CA PHE A 266 5.97 18.83 -16.01
C PHE A 266 7.03 19.79 -15.45
N GLU A 267 6.68 21.06 -15.33
CA GLU A 267 7.33 21.97 -14.39
C GLU A 267 6.55 21.90 -13.07
N LEU A 268 7.25 21.51 -12.00
CA LEU A 268 6.62 21.29 -10.70
C LEU A 268 6.30 22.62 -10.02
N ALA A 269 5.04 22.79 -9.65
CA ALA A 269 4.61 23.86 -8.79
C ALA A 269 5.17 23.63 -7.37
N PRO A 270 5.26 24.68 -6.53
CA PRO A 270 5.68 24.50 -5.15
C PRO A 270 4.84 23.42 -4.45
N LYS A 271 5.47 22.66 -3.53
CA LYS A 271 4.93 21.46 -2.87
C LYS A 271 4.91 20.18 -3.71
N GLU A 272 4.79 20.25 -5.04
CA GLU A 272 4.61 19.04 -5.87
C GLU A 272 5.84 18.13 -5.90
N GLY A 273 7.05 18.69 -5.90
CA GLY A 273 8.28 17.90 -5.78
C GLY A 273 8.32 17.11 -4.48
N LEU A 274 7.98 17.77 -3.37
CA LEU A 274 7.86 17.11 -2.06
C LEU A 274 6.73 16.09 -2.06
N ALA A 275 5.58 16.39 -2.68
CA ALA A 275 4.48 15.46 -2.83
C ALA A 275 4.90 14.22 -3.64
N LEU A 276 5.78 14.31 -4.63
CA LEU A 276 6.20 13.11 -5.36
C LEU A 276 7.17 12.24 -4.56
N VAL A 277 8.10 12.84 -3.82
CA VAL A 277 9.20 12.11 -3.15
C VAL A 277 8.92 11.70 -1.71
N ASN A 278 8.03 12.41 -1.01
CA ASN A 278 7.72 12.16 0.40
C ASN A 278 6.55 11.17 0.52
N GLY A 279 6.89 9.89 0.61
CA GLY A 279 5.96 8.81 0.92
C GLY A 279 6.65 7.46 0.99
N THR A 280 6.05 6.50 1.67
CA THR A 280 6.58 5.13 1.87
C THR A 280 6.19 4.18 0.74
N ALA A 281 6.01 4.70 -0.48
CA ALA A 281 5.38 3.98 -1.58
C ALA A 281 6.24 2.84 -2.14
N VAL A 282 7.57 2.94 -2.08
CA VAL A 282 8.45 1.86 -2.57
C VAL A 282 8.46 0.70 -1.58
N GLY A 283 8.64 1.00 -0.31
CA GLY A 283 8.64 -0.02 0.75
C GLY A 283 7.29 -0.73 0.86
N SER A 284 6.19 0.02 0.91
CA SER A 284 4.83 -0.55 1.03
C SER A 284 4.37 -1.31 -0.23
N ALA A 285 4.78 -0.88 -1.43
CA ALA A 285 4.51 -1.63 -2.66
C ALA A 285 5.21 -2.98 -2.68
N LEU A 286 6.51 -3.01 -2.34
CA LEU A 286 7.25 -4.28 -2.22
C LEU A 286 6.62 -5.17 -1.14
N ALA A 287 6.36 -4.62 0.05
CA ALA A 287 5.72 -5.34 1.14
C ALA A 287 4.37 -5.93 0.73
N SER A 288 3.57 -5.22 -0.05
CA SER A 288 2.30 -5.72 -0.56
C SER A 288 2.50 -6.95 -1.46
N THR A 289 3.41 -6.90 -2.43
CA THR A 289 3.70 -8.06 -3.28
C THR A 289 4.25 -9.26 -2.49
N VAL A 290 5.07 -9.00 -1.46
CA VAL A 290 5.59 -10.04 -0.56
C VAL A 290 4.49 -10.64 0.30
N CYS A 291 3.59 -9.82 0.86
CA CYS A 291 2.46 -10.29 1.65
C CYS A 291 1.50 -11.14 0.81
N TYR A 292 1.28 -10.79 -0.46
CA TYR A 292 0.49 -11.62 -1.38
C TYR A 292 1.09 -13.03 -1.48
N ASP A 293 2.39 -13.14 -1.77
CA ASP A 293 3.06 -14.44 -1.90
C ASP A 293 3.11 -15.19 -0.57
N ALA A 294 3.43 -14.51 0.52
CA ALA A 294 3.55 -15.11 1.85
C ALA A 294 2.26 -15.77 2.31
N ASN A 295 1.10 -15.12 2.08
CA ASN A 295 -0.20 -15.69 2.41
C ASN A 295 -0.46 -17.00 1.64
N ILE A 296 -0.13 -17.06 0.35
CA ILE A 296 -0.26 -18.28 -0.46
C ILE A 296 0.72 -19.36 0.04
N MET A 297 1.96 -18.99 0.37
CA MET A 297 2.97 -19.92 0.86
C MET A 297 2.61 -20.53 2.23
N VAL A 298 1.92 -19.79 3.10
CA VAL A 298 1.44 -20.31 4.39
C VAL A 298 0.42 -21.43 4.17
N LEU A 299 -0.60 -21.21 3.34
CA LEU A 299 -1.58 -22.25 3.01
C LEU A 299 -0.93 -23.46 2.32
N LEU A 300 0.04 -23.21 1.43
CA LEU A 300 0.80 -24.29 0.81
C LEU A 300 1.55 -25.12 1.86
N ALA A 301 2.18 -24.48 2.86
CA ALA A 301 2.88 -25.19 3.93
C ALA A 301 1.95 -26.04 4.80
N GLU A 302 0.73 -25.56 5.09
CA GLU A 302 -0.29 -26.32 5.81
C GLU A 302 -0.71 -27.57 5.03
N VAL A 303 -1.03 -27.43 3.75
CA VAL A 303 -1.38 -28.55 2.87
C VAL A 303 -0.24 -29.55 2.74
N LEU A 304 0.99 -29.07 2.48
CA LEU A 304 2.17 -29.94 2.37
C LEU A 304 2.48 -30.69 3.67
N SER A 305 2.12 -30.13 4.83
CA SER A 305 2.27 -30.81 6.12
C SER A 305 1.31 -32.00 6.25
N ALA A 306 0.09 -31.89 5.73
CA ALA A 306 -0.83 -33.01 5.64
C ALA A 306 -0.32 -34.08 4.66
N LEU A 307 0.11 -33.69 3.45
CA LEU A 307 0.66 -34.62 2.48
C LEU A 307 1.91 -35.34 3.00
N PHE A 308 2.75 -34.63 3.77
CA PHE A 308 3.89 -35.22 4.46
C PHE A 308 3.45 -36.29 5.46
N CYS A 309 2.38 -36.05 6.22
CA CYS A 309 1.82 -37.05 7.12
C CYS A 309 1.36 -38.31 6.38
N GLU A 310 0.72 -38.18 5.21
CA GLU A 310 0.32 -39.32 4.38
C GLU A 310 1.51 -40.19 3.97
N VAL A 311 2.52 -39.60 3.33
CA VAL A 311 3.67 -40.37 2.81
C VAL A 311 4.55 -40.94 3.91
N MET A 312 4.53 -40.33 5.10
CA MET A 312 5.22 -40.83 6.29
C MET A 312 4.39 -41.84 7.09
N GLN A 313 3.16 -42.15 6.67
CA GLN A 313 2.22 -43.01 7.40
C GLN A 313 2.00 -42.52 8.85
N GLY A 314 1.94 -41.19 9.00
CA GLY A 314 1.72 -40.54 10.28
C GLY A 314 0.31 -40.77 10.80
N LYS A 315 0.17 -40.64 12.12
CA LYS A 315 -1.10 -40.78 12.84
C LYS A 315 -1.91 -39.47 12.73
N PRO A 316 -3.08 -39.45 12.06
CA PRO A 316 -3.82 -38.22 11.77
C PRO A 316 -4.40 -37.53 13.02
N GLU A 317 -4.48 -38.22 14.16
CA GLU A 317 -5.03 -37.71 15.43
C GLU A 317 -4.27 -36.48 15.98
N PHE A 318 -3.07 -36.17 15.44
CA PHE A 318 -2.36 -34.94 15.79
C PHE A 318 -3.14 -33.66 15.42
N ALA A 319 -4.06 -33.76 14.46
CA ALA A 319 -4.90 -32.66 13.96
C ALA A 319 -6.27 -32.60 14.66
N ASP A 320 -6.53 -33.44 15.67
CA ASP A 320 -7.82 -33.50 16.37
C ASP A 320 -8.24 -32.12 16.92
N PRO A 321 -9.45 -31.63 16.60
CA PRO A 321 -9.90 -30.29 16.97
C PRO A 321 -9.85 -29.99 18.47
N LEU A 322 -10.04 -31.00 19.34
CA LEU A 322 -9.99 -30.81 20.79
C LEU A 322 -8.59 -30.40 21.25
N THR A 323 -7.54 -31.02 20.69
CA THR A 323 -6.14 -30.71 21.01
C THR A 323 -5.83 -29.23 20.78
N HIS A 324 -6.35 -28.66 19.69
CA HIS A 324 -6.06 -27.29 19.31
C HIS A 324 -6.99 -26.27 19.99
N LYS A 325 -8.27 -26.62 20.18
CA LYS A 325 -9.24 -25.77 20.90
C LYS A 325 -8.81 -25.46 22.33
N LEU A 326 -8.14 -26.40 23.00
CA LEU A 326 -7.62 -26.22 24.36
C LEU A 326 -6.44 -25.23 24.47
N LYS A 327 -5.85 -24.79 23.34
CA LYS A 327 -4.73 -23.83 23.32
C LYS A 327 -5.14 -22.41 22.88
N HIS A 328 -6.36 -22.23 22.40
CA HIS A 328 -6.96 -20.93 22.06
C HIS A 328 -6.28 -20.10 20.95
N HIS A 329 -5.26 -20.63 20.26
CA HIS A 329 -4.59 -19.93 19.17
C HIS A 329 -5.33 -20.14 17.84
N PRO A 330 -5.98 -19.11 17.26
CA PRO A 330 -6.84 -19.27 16.08
C PRO A 330 -6.06 -19.80 14.87
N GLY A 331 -4.87 -19.29 14.59
CA GLY A 331 -4.04 -19.79 13.49
C GLY A 331 -3.64 -21.28 13.66
N GLN A 332 -3.42 -21.74 14.89
CA GLN A 332 -3.13 -23.15 15.14
C GLN A 332 -4.37 -24.03 14.96
N MET A 333 -5.54 -23.53 15.39
CA MET A 333 -6.82 -24.23 15.22
C MET A 333 -7.19 -24.35 13.73
N GLU A 334 -6.97 -23.28 12.95
CA GLU A 334 -7.23 -23.27 11.52
C GLU A 334 -6.27 -24.18 10.75
N ALA A 335 -4.95 -24.10 11.00
CA ALA A 335 -3.97 -24.98 10.36
C ALA A 335 -4.29 -26.47 10.61
N ALA A 336 -4.69 -26.83 11.83
CA ALA A 336 -5.11 -28.18 12.15
C ALA A 336 -6.37 -28.61 11.39
N ALA A 337 -7.39 -27.76 11.31
CA ALA A 337 -8.60 -28.05 10.56
C ALA A 337 -8.33 -28.22 9.06
N VAL A 338 -7.42 -27.44 8.48
CA VAL A 338 -6.97 -27.61 7.08
C VAL A 338 -6.31 -28.98 6.90
N MET A 339 -5.39 -29.36 7.79
CA MET A 339 -4.71 -30.66 7.72
C MET A 339 -5.67 -31.83 7.96
N GLU A 340 -6.55 -31.74 8.94
CA GLU A 340 -7.60 -32.73 9.24
C GLU A 340 -8.48 -32.96 8.01
N TRP A 341 -8.94 -31.88 7.36
CA TRP A 341 -9.77 -31.98 6.17
C TRP A 341 -9.09 -32.70 5.00
N VAL A 342 -7.79 -32.46 4.78
CA VAL A 342 -7.00 -33.18 3.76
C VAL A 342 -6.85 -34.65 4.13
N LEU A 343 -6.53 -34.96 5.38
CA LEU A 343 -6.27 -36.33 5.85
C LEU A 343 -7.53 -37.20 5.95
N ASP A 344 -8.69 -36.62 6.28
CA ASP A 344 -9.97 -37.36 6.34
C ASP A 344 -10.38 -37.94 4.97
N GLY A 345 -10.02 -37.24 3.89
CA GLY A 345 -10.22 -37.68 2.51
C GLY A 345 -9.10 -38.56 1.94
N SER A 346 -8.12 -38.97 2.74
CA SER A 346 -6.93 -39.68 2.25
C SER A 346 -7.12 -41.20 2.12
N SER A 347 -6.89 -41.72 0.91
CA SER A 347 -6.76 -43.17 0.67
C SER A 347 -5.54 -43.83 1.34
N PHE A 348 -4.51 -43.05 1.72
CA PHE A 348 -3.36 -43.56 2.47
C PHE A 348 -3.74 -43.95 3.91
N HIS A 349 -4.82 -43.36 4.45
CA HIS A 349 -5.33 -43.63 5.80
C HIS A 349 -6.56 -44.53 5.83
N GLU A 350 -7.24 -44.77 4.69
CA GLU A 350 -8.38 -45.70 4.58
C GLU A 350 -8.02 -47.14 5.00
N GLY A 351 -6.77 -47.58 4.80
CA GLY A 351 -6.27 -48.89 5.26
C GLY A 351 -5.91 -48.97 6.75
N CYS A 352 -5.90 -47.83 7.47
CA CYS A 352 -5.51 -47.73 8.88
C CYS A 352 -6.70 -47.51 9.83
N ARG A 353 -7.94 -47.38 9.33
CA ARG A 353 -9.12 -47.41 10.21
C ARG A 353 -9.15 -48.78 10.88
N PRO A 354 -9.07 -48.87 12.22
CA PRO A 354 -9.12 -50.17 12.88
C PRO A 354 -10.44 -50.82 12.48
N VAL A 355 -10.37 -52.05 11.97
CA VAL A 355 -11.53 -52.95 11.99
C VAL A 355 -12.10 -52.84 13.39
N GLN A 356 -13.33 -52.34 13.50
CA GLN A 356 -14.06 -52.21 14.73
C GLN A 356 -14.11 -53.62 15.34
N ARG A 357 -13.17 -53.95 16.25
CA ARG A 357 -13.22 -55.20 16.98
C ARG A 357 -14.43 -55.05 17.89
N ASP A 358 -15.49 -55.76 17.54
CA ASP A 358 -16.66 -55.99 18.39
C ASP A 358 -16.18 -56.18 19.82
N ARG A 359 -16.45 -55.19 20.69
CA ARG A 359 -16.38 -55.41 22.13
C ARG A 359 -17.57 -56.31 22.46
N PRO A 360 -17.36 -57.54 22.97
CA PRO A 360 -18.48 -58.27 23.55
C PRO A 360 -19.00 -57.48 24.76
N PRO A 361 -20.33 -57.51 25.00
CA PRO A 361 -20.93 -56.77 26.09
C PRO A 361 -20.44 -57.33 27.44
N ALA A 362 -20.11 -56.44 28.36
CA ALA A 362 -19.92 -56.73 29.77
C ALA A 362 -20.84 -55.80 30.58
#